data_AF-A0A061NKH6-F1
#
_entry.id   AF-A0A061NKH6-F1
#
_cell.length_a   1.000
_cell.length_b   1.000
_cell.length_c   1.000
_cell.angle_alpha   90.00
_cell.angle_beta   90.00
_cell.angle_gamma   90.00
#
_symmetry.space_group_name_H-M   'P 1'
#
loop_
_entity.id
_entity.type
_entity.pdbx_description
1 polymer ?
#
loop_
_entity_poly.entity_id
_entity_poly.type
_entity_poly.pdbx_seq_one_letter_code
_entity_poly.pdbx_strand_id
1 'polypeptide(L)' 'MADYLGVHKHSVYKLAKQGEIPHFKVLSRIFFLEEEVEAWIMNQATMRVG' A
#
# COMPACT_ATOMS: atom_id res chain seq x y z
N MET A 1 0.87 -6.75 -9.48
CA MET A 1 0.68 -5.79 -8.36
C MET A 1 0.99 -4.35 -8.75
N ALA A 2 2.13 -4.02 -9.38
CA ALA A 2 2.43 -2.62 -9.74
C ALA A 2 1.47 -1.99 -10.78
N ASP A 3 0.79 -2.80 -11.58
CA ASP A 3 -0.21 -2.32 -12.56
C ASP A 3 -1.60 -2.09 -11.95
N TYR A 4 -1.85 -2.51 -10.70
CA TYR A 4 -3.20 -2.44 -10.10
C TYR A 4 -3.53 -1.09 -9.46
N LEU A 5 -2.54 -0.21 -9.30
CA LEU A 5 -2.67 0.99 -8.47
C LEU A 5 -2.37 2.29 -9.21
N GLY A 6 -1.78 2.24 -10.41
CA GLY A 6 -1.24 3.45 -11.06
C GLY A 6 -0.16 4.17 -10.21
N VAL A 7 0.23 3.59 -9.07
CA VAL A 7 1.22 4.13 -8.15
C VAL A 7 2.58 3.55 -8.54
N HIS A 8 3.52 4.45 -8.82
CA HIS A 8 4.90 4.07 -9.11
C HIS A 8 5.45 3.21 -7.97
N LYS A 9 6.10 2.06 -8.29
CA LYS A 9 6.63 1.10 -7.30
C LYS A 9 7.41 1.78 -6.17
N HIS A 10 8.14 2.85 -6.50
CA HIS A 10 8.91 3.63 -5.54
C HIS A 10 8.07 4.26 -4.42
N SER A 11 6.89 4.78 -4.73
CA SER A 11 6.00 5.40 -3.74
C SER A 11 5.43 4.37 -2.78
N VAL A 12 5.02 3.19 -3.28
CA VAL A 12 4.57 2.08 -2.44
C VAL A 12 5.68 1.61 -1.50
N TYR A 13 6.92 1.47 -2.00
CA TYR A 13 8.06 1.13 -1.16
C TYR A 13 8.36 2.19 -0.10
N LYS A 14 8.23 3.48 -0.43
CA LYS A 14 8.44 4.58 0.50
C LYS A 14 7.39 4.54 1.62
N LEU A 15 6.11 4.38 1.26
CA LEU A 15 4.99 4.31 2.20
C LEU A 15 5.07 3.07 3.09
N ALA A 16 5.43 1.92 2.54
CA ALA A 16 5.69 0.72 3.33
C ALA A 16 6.83 0.96 4.33
N LYS A 17 7.94 1.58 3.90
CA LYS A 17 9.06 1.92 4.79
C LYS A 17 8.68 2.93 5.88
N GLN A 18 7.72 3.82 5.60
CA GLN A 18 7.18 4.79 6.56
C GLN A 18 6.12 4.19 7.49
N GLY A 19 5.68 2.95 7.26
CA GLY A 19 4.61 2.30 8.02
C GLY A 19 3.20 2.81 7.66
N GLU A 20 3.07 3.51 6.54
CA GLU A 20 1.80 4.13 6.12
C GLU A 20 0.91 3.18 5.31
N ILE A 21 1.47 2.13 4.71
CA ILE A 21 0.74 1.06 3.99
C ILE A 21 0.83 -0.25 4.75
N PRO A 22 -0.27 -1.04 4.81
CA PRO A 22 -0.26 -2.40 5.34
C PRO A 22 0.76 -3.26 4.61
N HIS A 23 1.73 -3.78 5.34
CA HIS A 23 2.77 -4.65 4.79
C HIS A 23 3.28 -5.57 5.90
N PHE A 24 3.84 -6.70 5.48
CA PHE A 24 4.53 -7.59 6.39
C PHE A 24 5.89 -7.98 5.83
N LYS A 25 6.86 -8.11 6.73
CA LYS A 25 8.24 -8.42 6.40
C LYS A 25 8.50 -9.88 6.69
N VAL A 26 8.92 -10.63 5.67
CA VAL A 26 9.40 -12.01 5.83
C VAL A 26 10.84 -12.04 5.35
N LEU A 27 11.76 -12.30 6.29
CA LEU A 27 13.20 -12.23 6.06
C LEU A 27 13.62 -10.85 5.49
N SER A 28 14.20 -10.82 4.29
CA SER A 28 14.65 -9.62 3.58
C SER A 28 13.61 -9.05 2.61
N ARG A 29 12.43 -9.67 2.51
CA ARG A 29 11.40 -9.31 1.52
C ARG A 29 10.18 -8.68 2.21
N ILE A 30 9.60 -7.71 1.51
CA ILE A 30 8.34 -7.06 1.90
C ILE A 30 7.23 -7.68 1.05
N PHE A 31 6.17 -8.08 1.73
CA PHE A 31 4.97 -8.64 1.13
C PHE A 31 3.78 -7.75 1.45
N PHE A 32 2.78 -7.85 0.58
CA PHE A 32 1.54 -7.10 0.64
C PHE A 32 0.41 -8.11 0.46
N LEU A 33 -0.59 -8.06 1.34
CA LEU A 33 -1.86 -8.73 1.15
C LEU A 33 -2.73 -7.82 0.30
N GLU A 34 -3.24 -8.35 -0.81
CA GLU A 34 -4.05 -7.58 -1.76
C GLU A 34 -5.30 -7.01 -1.08
N GLU A 35 -5.99 -7.83 -0.28
CA GLU A 35 -7.18 -7.45 0.49
C GLU A 35 -6.92 -6.30 1.50
N GLU A 36 -5.78 -6.33 2.20
CA GLU A 36 -5.44 -5.29 3.19
C GLU A 36 -5.07 -3.98 2.51
N VAL A 37 -4.35 -4.06 1.39
CA VAL A 37 -4.00 -2.89 0.58
C VAL A 37 -5.26 -2.28 -0.04
N GLU A 38 -6.17 -3.10 -0.55
CA GLU A 38 -7.43 -2.65 -1.15
C GLU A 38 -8.33 -1.97 -0.11
N ALA A 39 -8.49 -2.57 1.08
CA ALA A 39 -9.21 -1.96 2.19
C ALA A 39 -8.59 -0.63 2.66
N TRP A 40 -7.26 -0.53 2.69
CA TRP A 40 -6.56 0.71 3.01
C TRP A 40 -6.80 1.80 1.97
N ILE A 41 -6.73 1.48 0.67
CA ILE A 41 -7.02 2.43 -0.43
C ILE A 41 -8.46 2.95 -0.31
N MET A 42 -9.43 2.06 -0.09
CA MET A 42 -10.84 2.44 0.02
C MET A 42 -11.11 3.37 1.20
N ASN A 43 -10.42 3.17 2.33
CA ASN A 43 -10.48 4.07 3.48
C ASN A 43 -9.90 5.46 3.15
N GLN A 44 -8.84 5.55 2.34
CA GLN A 44 -8.27 6.84 1.93
C GLN A 44 -9.10 7.59 0.90
N ALA A 45 -9.77 6.89 -0.03
CA ALA A 45 -10.65 7.53 -1.02
C ALA A 45 -11.82 8.29 -0.36
N THR A 46 -12.28 7.79 0.79
CA THR A 46 -13.35 8.41 1.59
C THR A 46 -12.90 9.72 2.26
N MET A 47 -11.60 9.98 2.45
CA MET A 47 -11.07 11.20 3.08
C MET A 47 -10.90 12.39 2.11
N ARG A 48 -11.17 12.23 0.81
CA ARG A 48 -10.99 13.30 -0.20
C ARG A 48 -12.27 14.06 -0.58
N VAL A 49 -13.37 13.83 0.13
CA VAL A 49 -14.61 14.60 -0.03
C VAL A 49 -14.88 15.35 1.27
N GLY A 50 -14.24 16.51 1.41
CA GLY A 50 -14.38 17.45 2.51
C GLY A 50 -13.82 18.80 2.09
#